data_AF-A0A356E2R8-F1
#
_entry.id   AF-A0A356E2R8-F1
#
_cell.length_a   1.000
_cell.length_b   1.000
_cell.length_c   1.000
_cell.angle_alpha   90.00
_cell.angle_beta   90.00
_cell.angle_gamma   90.00
#
_symmetry.space_group_name_H-M   'P 1'
#
loop_
_entity.id
_entity.type
_entity.pdbx_description
1 polymer ?
#
loop_
_entity_poly.entity_id
_entity_poly.type
_entity_poly.pdbx_seq_one_letter_code
_entity_poly.pdbx_strand_id
1 'polypeptide(L)'
;MDYDAIVVGGGHAGIEASLALSRIGFSTLLITQNLDTIGRLSCNPAIGGLSKGNLVREVDALGGEMAHLIDHSMIQFRILNRRRGPAVQAPRAQADKFTYARLAKETLEAQHNLALFMDTVVDILVDDHSRLVGVVTERRHTITCKVMVLTTGTFMEGRIFIGEYDASNGRLDEPAAIGLGSALRKKGFPVGRLKTGTPARVRRSSLDFDKM
;
A
#
# COMPACT_ATOMS: atom_id res chain seq x y z
N MET A 1 -12.48 -23.30 3.36
CA MET A 1 -11.65 -22.10 3.58
C MET A 1 -10.56 -22.16 2.54
N ASP A 2 -10.60 -21.25 1.57
CA ASP A 2 -9.71 -21.27 0.40
C ASP A 2 -8.31 -20.80 0.80
N TYR A 3 -8.25 -19.79 1.69
CA TYR A 3 -7.03 -19.25 2.26
C TYR A 3 -7.17 -19.11 3.77
N ASP A 4 -6.05 -19.09 4.49
CA ASP A 4 -6.06 -18.74 5.91
C ASP A 4 -6.26 -17.23 6.08
N ALA A 5 -5.61 -16.42 5.24
CA ALA A 5 -5.70 -14.97 5.29
C ALA A 5 -5.87 -14.32 3.90
N ILE A 6 -6.65 -13.23 3.86
CA ILE A 6 -6.78 -12.36 2.68
C ILE A 6 -6.27 -10.96 3.02
N VAL A 7 -5.40 -10.41 2.19
CA VAL A 7 -4.97 -9.01 2.27
C VAL A 7 -5.61 -8.24 1.12
N VAL A 8 -6.26 -7.11 1.42
CA VAL A 8 -6.94 -6.28 0.43
C VAL A 8 -6.13 -5.02 0.17
N GLY A 9 -5.54 -4.94 -1.03
CA GLY A 9 -4.78 -3.80 -1.55
C GLY A 9 -3.27 -4.04 -1.60
N GLY A 10 -2.66 -3.92 -2.79
CA GLY A 10 -1.21 -4.08 -3.02
C GLY A 10 -0.35 -2.86 -2.66
N GLY A 11 -0.77 -2.07 -1.67
CA GLY A 11 -0.02 -0.92 -1.18
C GLY A 11 1.09 -1.29 -0.20
N HIS A 12 1.82 -0.29 0.31
CA HIS A 12 2.94 -0.50 1.25
C HIS A 12 2.54 -1.35 2.47
N ALA A 13 1.38 -1.09 3.08
CA ALA A 13 0.89 -1.88 4.21
C ALA A 13 0.48 -3.30 3.79
N GLY A 14 -0.12 -3.45 2.61
CA GLY A 14 -0.54 -4.75 2.10
C GLY A 14 0.63 -5.65 1.71
N ILE A 15 1.72 -5.07 1.19
CA ILE A 15 2.98 -5.78 0.93
C ILE A 15 3.50 -6.40 2.23
N GLU A 16 3.72 -5.59 3.27
CA GLU A 16 4.25 -6.08 4.55
C GLU A 16 3.30 -7.09 5.22
N ALA A 17 1.99 -6.84 5.19
CA ALA A 17 1.01 -7.76 5.76
C ALA A 17 1.00 -9.12 5.03
N SER A 18 1.06 -9.11 3.70
CA SER A 18 1.06 -10.32 2.89
C SER A 18 2.33 -11.14 3.10
N LEU A 19 3.48 -10.48 3.13
CA LEU A 19 4.76 -11.12 3.39
C LEU A 19 4.83 -11.67 4.81
N ALA A 20 4.40 -10.90 5.81
CA ALA A 20 4.39 -11.37 7.20
C ALA A 20 3.53 -12.62 7.38
N LEU A 21 2.28 -12.61 6.89
CA LEU A 21 1.36 -13.74 7.01
C LEU A 21 1.87 -14.99 6.28
N SER A 22 2.36 -14.84 5.05
CA SER A 22 2.87 -15.96 4.26
C SER A 22 4.18 -16.53 4.81
N ARG A 23 5.11 -15.69 5.31
CA ARG A 23 6.39 -16.09 5.90
C ARG A 23 6.22 -16.87 7.20
N ILE A 24 5.18 -16.59 7.98
CA ILE A 24 4.85 -17.38 9.19
C ILE A 24 3.99 -18.62 8.89
N GLY A 25 3.76 -18.94 7.62
CA GLY A 25 3.19 -20.22 7.18
C GLY A 25 1.70 -20.22 6.86
N PHE A 26 1.01 -19.07 6.88
CA PHE A 26 -0.40 -19.01 6.51
C PHE A 26 -0.56 -18.95 4.99
N SER A 27 -1.46 -19.78 4.44
CA SER A 27 -1.88 -19.64 3.04
C SER A 27 -2.56 -18.28 2.86
N THR A 28 -1.92 -17.39 2.10
CA THR A 28 -2.32 -15.97 2.01
C THR A 28 -2.68 -15.60 0.58
N LEU A 29 -3.75 -14.82 0.41
CA LEU A 29 -4.13 -14.23 -0.88
C LEU A 29 -4.10 -12.70 -0.79
N LEU A 30 -3.33 -12.06 -1.66
CA LEU A 30 -3.37 -10.61 -1.86
C LEU A 30 -4.31 -10.28 -3.03
N ILE A 31 -5.39 -9.55 -2.75
CA ILE A 31 -6.34 -9.06 -3.76
C ILE A 31 -6.09 -7.58 -4.00
N THR A 32 -5.88 -7.17 -5.25
CA THR A 32 -5.65 -5.76 -5.61
C THR A 32 -6.24 -5.43 -6.99
N GLN A 33 -6.73 -4.19 -7.18
CA GLN A 33 -7.39 -3.77 -8.43
C GLN A 33 -6.48 -3.86 -9.66
N ASN A 34 -5.18 -3.64 -9.47
CA ASN A 34 -4.17 -3.79 -10.51
C ASN A 34 -2.87 -4.32 -9.90
N LEU A 35 -2.32 -5.38 -10.49
CA LEU A 35 -1.05 -5.99 -10.08
C LEU A 35 0.16 -5.14 -10.49
N ASP A 36 0.04 -4.33 -11.55
CA ASP A 36 1.12 -3.47 -12.04
C ASP A 36 1.31 -2.20 -11.20
N THR A 37 0.40 -1.93 -10.26
CA THR A 37 0.49 -0.78 -9.34
C THR A 37 0.88 -1.18 -7.92
N ILE A 38 1.25 -2.45 -7.72
CA ILE A 38 1.86 -2.95 -6.47
C ILE A 38 3.08 -2.10 -6.11
N GLY A 39 3.19 -1.69 -4.86
CA GLY A 39 4.34 -0.93 -4.35
C GLY A 39 4.52 0.47 -4.93
N ARG A 40 3.55 1.00 -5.69
CA ARG A 40 3.66 2.31 -6.35
C ARG A 40 3.80 3.46 -5.33
N LEU A 41 4.93 4.17 -5.40
CA LEU A 41 5.19 5.39 -4.63
C LEU A 41 4.40 6.59 -5.18
N SER A 42 3.15 6.73 -4.70
CA SER A 42 2.17 7.67 -5.28
C SER A 42 2.50 9.15 -5.01
N CYS A 43 3.09 9.44 -3.85
CA CYS A 43 3.43 10.81 -3.45
C CYS A 43 4.94 11.08 -3.62
N ASN A 44 5.71 11.09 -2.54
CA ASN A 44 7.14 11.41 -2.55
C ASN A 44 7.98 10.24 -3.11
N PRO A 45 8.97 10.47 -4.01
CA PRO A 45 9.98 9.46 -4.37
C PRO A 45 11.00 9.22 -3.24
N ALA A 46 10.56 9.02 -1.99
CA ALA A 46 11.48 8.85 -0.87
C ALA A 46 10.93 7.96 0.24
N ILE A 47 11.83 7.22 0.88
CA ILE A 47 11.58 6.42 2.08
C ILE A 47 12.45 6.95 3.23
N GLY A 48 11.93 6.87 4.44
CA GLY A 48 12.56 7.44 5.64
C GLY A 48 12.26 8.93 5.84
N GLY A 49 13.09 9.61 6.62
CA GLY A 49 12.80 10.92 7.21
C GLY A 49 12.88 10.88 8.74
N LEU A 50 12.66 12.00 9.43
CA LEU A 50 12.90 12.11 10.88
C LEU A 50 12.29 10.97 11.71
N SER A 51 10.97 10.78 11.70
CA SER A 51 10.36 9.64 12.39
C SER A 51 10.29 8.40 11.50
N LYS A 52 10.13 8.60 10.18
CA LYS A 52 9.91 7.52 9.22
C LYS A 52 11.14 6.64 9.03
N GLY A 53 12.35 7.19 9.16
CA GLY A 53 13.59 6.44 8.99
C GLY A 53 13.78 5.40 10.09
N ASN A 54 13.42 5.76 11.33
CA ASN A 54 13.41 4.83 12.46
C ASN A 54 12.37 3.73 12.25
N LEU A 55 11.14 4.08 11.85
CA LEU A 55 10.09 3.09 11.55
C LEU A 55 10.51 2.10 10.44
N VAL A 56 11.20 2.57 9.40
CA VAL A 56 11.73 1.67 8.35
C VAL A 56 12.73 0.67 8.93
N ARG A 57 13.60 1.11 9.84
CA ARG A 57 14.56 0.24 10.54
C ARG A 57 13.90 -0.72 11.52
N GLU A 58 12.79 -0.32 12.14
CA GLU A 58 12.00 -1.21 13.00
C GLU A 58 11.29 -2.28 12.18
N VAL A 59 10.72 -1.92 11.03
CA VAL A 59 10.14 -2.88 10.08
C VAL A 59 11.19 -3.88 9.59
N ASP A 60 12.37 -3.39 9.22
CA ASP A 60 13.55 -4.22 8.87
C ASP A 60 13.91 -5.22 9.98
N ALA A 61 14.03 -4.73 11.22
CA ALA A 61 14.38 -5.56 12.37
C ALA A 61 13.34 -6.65 12.67
N LEU A 62 12.08 -6.44 12.28
CA LEU A 62 11.00 -7.43 12.39
C LEU A 62 10.91 -8.38 11.18
N GLY A 63 11.82 -8.26 10.19
CA GLY A 63 11.84 -9.08 8.98
C GLY A 63 10.92 -8.60 7.87
N GLY A 64 10.53 -7.31 7.90
CA GLY A 64 9.78 -6.66 6.83
C GLY A 64 10.67 -6.26 5.64
N GLU A 65 10.03 -5.88 4.55
CA GLU A 65 10.67 -5.79 3.24
C GLU A 65 11.07 -4.36 2.83
N MET A 66 10.41 -3.35 3.40
CA MET A 66 10.55 -1.94 3.01
C MET A 66 12.01 -1.45 2.99
N ALA A 67 12.84 -1.89 3.94
CA ALA A 67 14.25 -1.52 4.00
C ALA A 67 15.07 -2.13 2.86
N HIS A 68 14.83 -3.40 2.53
CA HIS A 68 15.48 -4.06 1.41
C HIS A 68 15.08 -3.43 0.07
N LEU A 69 13.79 -3.11 -0.10
CA LEU A 69 13.30 -2.46 -1.32
C LEU A 69 13.94 -1.09 -1.53
N ILE A 70 14.08 -0.28 -0.48
CA ILE A 70 14.72 1.03 -0.61
C ILE A 70 16.22 0.91 -0.87
N ASP A 71 16.92 -0.01 -0.22
CA ASP A 71 18.38 -0.17 -0.40
C ASP A 71 18.72 -0.57 -1.85
N HIS A 72 17.87 -1.37 -2.51
CA HIS A 72 18.06 -1.77 -3.91
C HIS A 72 17.53 -0.76 -4.94
N SER A 73 16.75 0.23 -4.54
CA SER A 73 16.17 1.24 -5.44
C SER A 73 16.62 2.68 -5.15
N MET A 74 17.49 2.88 -4.16
CA MET A 74 17.91 4.22 -3.77
C MET A 74 18.81 4.87 -4.82
N ILE A 75 18.52 6.13 -5.12
CA ILE A 75 19.35 7.00 -5.98
C ILE A 75 20.19 7.99 -5.15
N GLN A 76 19.80 8.21 -3.90
CA GLN A 76 20.51 9.08 -2.96
C GLN A 76 20.18 8.64 -1.53
N PHE A 77 21.19 8.55 -0.67
CA PHE A 77 21.02 8.33 0.77
C PHE A 77 21.57 9.49 1.59
N ARG A 78 20.91 9.83 2.71
CA ARG A 78 21.42 10.79 3.69
C ARG A 78 20.94 10.50 5.10
N ILE A 79 21.76 10.86 6.09
CA ILE A 79 21.37 10.94 7.50
C ILE A 79 20.88 12.37 7.79
N LEU A 80 19.62 12.49 8.19
CA LEU A 80 19.05 13.74 8.70
C LEU A 80 19.57 14.00 10.13
N ASN A 81 19.68 15.27 10.51
CA ASN A 81 20.20 15.69 11.82
C ASN A 81 21.60 15.16 12.15
N ARG A 82 22.46 14.90 11.15
CA ARG A 82 23.80 14.30 11.31
C ARG A 82 24.70 14.97 12.36
N ARG A 83 24.58 16.28 12.58
CA ARG A 83 25.37 17.04 13.57
C ARG A 83 24.78 17.03 14.99
N ARG A 84 23.59 16.44 15.18
CA ARG A 84 22.93 16.28 16.49
C ARG A 84 23.18 14.87 17.02
N GLY A 85 22.89 14.64 18.30
CA GLY A 85 23.12 13.35 18.94
C GLY A 85 22.38 12.18 18.24
N PRO A 86 22.88 10.93 18.37
CA PRO A 86 22.33 9.76 17.65
C PRO A 86 20.82 9.56 17.81
N ALA A 87 20.27 9.89 18.98
CA ALA A 87 18.84 9.74 19.29
C ALA A 87 17.89 10.53 18.37
N VAL A 88 18.37 11.58 17.69
CA VAL A 88 17.55 12.41 16.80
C VAL A 88 17.98 12.31 15.33
N GLN A 89 18.93 11.43 15.02
CA GLN A 89 19.37 11.16 13.66
C GLN A 89 18.41 10.16 12.99
N ALA A 90 18.17 10.32 11.69
CA ALA A 90 17.29 9.42 10.96
C ALA A 90 17.71 9.23 9.51
N PRO A 91 17.68 7.99 8.98
CA PRO A 91 17.98 7.73 7.58
C PRO A 91 16.86 8.23 6.67
N ARG A 92 17.25 8.71 5.48
CA ARG A 92 16.33 9.04 4.40
C ARG A 92 17.00 8.75 3.06
N ALA A 93 16.26 8.07 2.18
CA ALA A 93 16.68 7.82 0.82
C ALA A 93 15.66 8.33 -0.20
N GLN A 94 16.15 8.84 -1.33
CA GLN A 94 15.35 9.02 -2.54
C GLN A 94 15.33 7.69 -3.29
N ALA A 95 14.16 7.28 -3.78
CA ALA A 95 13.96 6.03 -4.49
C ALA A 95 13.69 6.28 -5.98
N ASP A 96 14.25 5.43 -6.85
CA ASP A 96 13.69 5.23 -8.17
C ASP A 96 12.32 4.56 -8.03
N LYS A 97 11.25 5.28 -8.40
CA LYS A 97 9.88 4.83 -8.15
C LYS A 97 9.50 3.57 -8.91
N PHE A 98 10.04 3.39 -10.12
CA PHE A 98 9.71 2.25 -10.96
C PHE A 98 10.43 1.01 -10.46
N THR A 99 11.71 1.16 -10.11
CA THR A 99 12.52 0.10 -9.54
C THR A 99 11.96 -0.37 -8.21
N TYR A 100 11.57 0.55 -7.31
CA TYR A 100 10.94 0.19 -6.04
C TYR A 100 9.67 -0.64 -6.24
N ALA A 101 8.77 -0.19 -7.13
CA ALA A 101 7.50 -0.89 -7.40
C ALA A 101 7.72 -2.26 -8.06
N ARG A 102 8.65 -2.34 -9.02
CA ARG A 102 9.02 -3.58 -9.69
C ARG A 102 9.56 -4.61 -8.68
N LEU A 103 10.53 -4.21 -7.86
CA LEU A 103 11.10 -5.09 -6.83
C LEU A 103 10.02 -5.54 -5.83
N ALA A 104 9.12 -4.65 -5.41
CA ALA A 104 8.03 -5.02 -4.51
C ALA A 104 7.10 -6.09 -5.12
N LYS A 105 6.79 -5.98 -6.42
CA LYS A 105 6.00 -6.97 -7.15
C LYS A 105 6.74 -8.30 -7.26
N GLU A 106 8.01 -8.27 -7.68
CA GLU A 106 8.86 -9.46 -7.78
C GLU A 106 8.98 -10.19 -6.43
N THR A 107 9.16 -9.46 -5.32
CA THR A 107 9.21 -10.06 -3.99
C THR A 107 7.91 -10.77 -3.61
N LEU A 108 6.75 -10.17 -3.91
CA LEU A 108 5.46 -10.80 -3.62
C LEU A 108 5.22 -12.02 -4.53
N GLU A 109 5.56 -11.95 -5.80
CA GLU A 109 5.41 -13.06 -6.75
C GLU A 109 6.32 -14.25 -6.43
N ALA A 110 7.51 -13.99 -5.86
CA ALA A 110 8.44 -15.02 -5.44
C ALA A 110 8.15 -15.61 -4.05
N GLN A 111 7.25 -15.01 -3.27
CA GLN A 111 6.98 -15.43 -1.90
C GLN A 111 6.16 -16.72 -1.85
N HIS A 112 6.70 -17.75 -1.21
CA HIS A 112 5.97 -18.99 -0.94
C HIS A 112 4.75 -18.74 -0.04
N ASN A 113 3.69 -19.52 -0.22
CA ASN A 113 2.39 -19.40 0.46
C ASN A 113 1.64 -18.07 0.22
N LEU A 114 2.01 -17.32 -0.83
CA LEU A 114 1.32 -16.11 -1.23
C LEU A 114 0.81 -16.23 -2.67
N ALA A 115 -0.50 -16.08 -2.85
CA ALA A 115 -1.14 -15.94 -4.15
C ALA A 115 -1.52 -14.48 -4.40
N LEU A 116 -1.47 -14.06 -5.66
CA LEU A 116 -1.89 -12.72 -6.09
C LEU A 116 -3.13 -12.83 -6.97
N PHE A 117 -4.13 -11.97 -6.75
CA PHE A 117 -5.35 -11.96 -7.53
C PHE A 117 -5.78 -10.53 -7.88
N MET A 118 -6.01 -10.30 -9.17
CA MET A 118 -6.43 -9.00 -9.68
C MET A 118 -7.97 -8.90 -9.67
N ASP A 119 -8.50 -8.19 -8.69
CA ASP A 119 -9.93 -7.88 -8.57
C ASP A 119 -10.17 -6.77 -7.53
N THR A 120 -11.39 -6.25 -7.47
CA THR A 120 -11.82 -5.27 -6.48
C THR A 120 -12.66 -5.97 -5.41
N VAL A 121 -12.28 -5.90 -4.14
CA VAL A 121 -13.14 -6.39 -3.04
C VAL A 121 -14.25 -5.37 -2.78
N VAL A 122 -15.51 -5.82 -2.76
CA VAL A 122 -16.70 -4.96 -2.65
C VAL A 122 -17.56 -5.25 -1.42
N ASP A 123 -17.44 -6.43 -0.81
CA ASP A 123 -18.12 -6.78 0.44
C ASP A 123 -17.30 -7.81 1.24
N ILE A 124 -17.63 -7.93 2.52
CA ILE A 124 -17.12 -8.93 3.44
C ILE A 124 -18.27 -9.85 3.85
N LEU A 125 -17.98 -11.14 3.94
CA LEU A 125 -18.94 -12.16 4.36
C LEU A 125 -18.74 -12.45 5.83
N VAL A 126 -19.84 -12.48 6.58
CA VAL A 126 -19.87 -12.85 8.00
C VAL A 126 -20.90 -13.95 8.23
N ASP A 127 -20.63 -14.83 9.19
CA ASP A 127 -21.61 -15.83 9.64
C ASP A 127 -22.66 -15.23 10.59
N ASP A 128 -23.60 -16.07 11.04
CA ASP A 128 -24.67 -15.68 11.97
C ASP A 128 -24.15 -15.19 13.34
N HIS A 129 -22.87 -15.43 13.64
CA HIS A 129 -22.19 -14.97 14.84
C HIS A 129 -21.28 -13.76 14.59
N SER A 130 -21.44 -13.09 13.44
CA SER A 130 -20.63 -11.93 13.03
C SER A 130 -19.14 -12.22 12.88
N ARG A 131 -18.75 -13.48 12.65
CA ARG A 131 -17.37 -13.85 12.36
C ARG A 131 -17.11 -13.76 10.87
N LEU A 132 -15.94 -13.23 10.49
CA LEU A 132 -15.50 -13.21 9.10
C LEU A 132 -15.43 -14.63 8.54
N VAL A 133 -16.00 -14.83 7.34
CA VAL A 133 -15.91 -16.09 6.60
C VAL A 133 -15.35 -15.93 5.19
N GLY A 134 -15.21 -14.69 4.70
CA GLY A 134 -14.68 -14.44 3.36
C GLY A 134 -14.92 -13.04 2.85
N VAL A 135 -14.65 -12.86 1.56
CA VAL A 135 -14.87 -11.62 0.82
C VAL A 135 -15.64 -11.87 -0.47
N VAL A 136 -16.32 -10.84 -0.97
CA VAL A 136 -16.93 -10.82 -2.30
C VAL A 136 -16.21 -9.80 -3.15
N THR A 137 -15.85 -10.20 -4.37
CA THR A 137 -15.23 -9.32 -5.35
C THR A 137 -16.25 -8.72 -6.32
N GLU A 138 -15.86 -7.66 -7.03
CA GLU A 138 -16.67 -6.99 -8.04
C GLU A 138 -17.10 -7.95 -9.16
N ARG A 139 -16.22 -8.88 -9.53
CA ARG A 139 -16.53 -9.96 -10.48
C ARG A 139 -17.36 -11.11 -9.90
N ARG A 140 -17.92 -10.92 -8.70
CA ARG A 140 -18.78 -11.85 -7.96
C ARG A 140 -18.09 -13.15 -7.55
N HIS A 141 -16.78 -13.13 -7.38
CA HIS A 141 -16.09 -14.24 -6.72
C HIS A 141 -16.35 -14.16 -5.22
N THR A 142 -16.67 -15.31 -4.62
CA THR A 142 -16.69 -15.49 -3.17
C THR A 142 -15.44 -16.27 -2.80
N ILE A 143 -14.59 -15.67 -1.97
CA ILE A 143 -13.32 -16.28 -1.55
C ILE A 143 -13.31 -16.35 -0.02
N THR A 144 -13.19 -17.55 0.52
CA THR A 144 -13.33 -17.81 1.97
C THR A 144 -12.00 -17.69 2.70
N CYS A 145 -12.01 -17.07 3.88
CA CYS A 145 -10.83 -16.92 4.74
C CYS A 145 -11.17 -16.78 6.22
N LYS A 146 -10.19 -17.01 7.10
CA LYS A 146 -10.32 -16.85 8.56
C LYS A 146 -10.00 -15.43 9.02
N VAL A 147 -9.02 -14.80 8.35
CA VAL A 147 -8.50 -13.48 8.70
C VAL A 147 -8.46 -12.61 7.45
N MET A 148 -8.78 -11.33 7.60
CA MET A 148 -8.64 -10.34 6.54
C MET A 148 -7.92 -9.09 7.04
N VAL A 149 -6.99 -8.58 6.23
CA VAL A 149 -6.30 -7.30 6.48
C VAL A 149 -6.71 -6.30 5.40
N LEU A 150 -7.38 -5.22 5.79
CA LEU A 150 -7.81 -4.16 4.88
C LEU A 150 -6.74 -3.07 4.76
N THR A 151 -6.18 -2.90 3.56
CA THR A 151 -5.15 -1.91 3.25
C THR A 151 -5.50 -1.09 2.00
N THR A 152 -6.75 -0.63 1.94
CA THR A 152 -7.36 0.03 0.77
C THR A 152 -6.74 1.37 0.36
N GLY A 153 -5.80 1.90 1.15
CA GLY A 153 -5.13 3.17 0.88
C GLY A 153 -6.12 4.30 0.62
N THR A 154 -5.93 5.03 -0.48
CA THR A 154 -6.79 6.14 -0.91
C THR A 154 -7.95 5.72 -1.82
N PHE A 155 -8.18 4.42 -2.01
CA PHE A 155 -9.10 3.90 -3.03
C PHE A 155 -10.54 3.74 -2.56
N MET A 156 -10.76 3.32 -1.31
CA MET A 156 -12.12 3.05 -0.80
C MET A 156 -12.97 4.32 -0.84
N GLU A 157 -14.00 4.32 -1.69
CA GLU A 157 -14.87 5.49 -1.95
C GLU A 157 -14.06 6.78 -2.28
N GLY A 158 -12.92 6.57 -2.95
CA GLY A 158 -11.93 7.60 -3.30
C GLY A 158 -12.48 8.66 -4.24
N ARG A 159 -12.02 9.90 -4.07
CA ARG A 159 -12.35 11.03 -4.95
C ARG A 159 -11.15 11.93 -5.11
N ILE A 160 -10.81 12.28 -6.34
CA ILE A 160 -9.77 13.27 -6.66
C ILE A 160 -10.38 14.66 -6.80
N PHE A 161 -9.59 15.69 -6.52
CA PHE A 161 -10.00 17.10 -6.64
C PHE A 161 -8.88 17.89 -7.32
N ILE A 162 -9.20 18.61 -8.40
CA ILE A 162 -8.29 19.48 -9.16
C ILE A 162 -9.05 20.79 -9.47
N GLY A 163 -8.92 21.79 -8.60
CA GLY A 163 -9.77 22.99 -8.68
C GLY A 163 -11.24 22.62 -8.51
N GLU A 164 -12.06 22.95 -9.50
CA GLU A 164 -13.49 22.60 -9.56
C GLU A 164 -13.73 21.18 -10.11
N TYR A 165 -12.73 20.58 -10.77
CA TYR A 165 -12.83 19.23 -11.28
C TYR A 165 -12.73 18.21 -10.16
N ASP A 166 -13.62 17.22 -10.15
CA ASP A 166 -13.49 16.03 -9.33
C ASP A 166 -13.92 14.76 -10.07
N ALA A 167 -13.43 13.62 -9.59
CA ALA A 167 -13.74 12.31 -10.17
C ALA A 167 -13.59 11.18 -9.15
N SER A 168 -14.32 10.08 -9.37
CA SER A 168 -14.36 8.89 -8.50
C SER A 168 -13.12 8.00 -8.69
N ASN A 169 -11.96 8.52 -8.27
CA ASN A 169 -10.66 7.89 -8.45
C ASN A 169 -9.93 7.75 -7.10
N GLY A 170 -9.22 6.63 -6.93
CA GLY A 170 -8.36 6.39 -5.76
C GLY A 170 -7.00 7.10 -5.88
N ARG A 171 -6.50 7.18 -7.10
CA ARG A 171 -5.32 7.97 -7.51
C ARG A 171 -5.59 8.53 -8.91
N LEU A 172 -4.78 9.49 -9.35
CA LEU A 172 -4.91 9.99 -10.72
C LEU A 172 -4.80 8.81 -11.70
N ASP A 173 -5.77 8.69 -12.61
CA ASP A 173 -5.93 7.62 -13.60
C ASP A 173 -6.12 6.20 -13.03
N GLU A 174 -6.47 6.05 -11.75
CA GLU A 174 -6.82 4.76 -11.15
C GLU A 174 -8.21 4.85 -10.48
N PRO A 175 -9.19 3.98 -10.87
CA PRO A 175 -10.56 4.07 -10.39
C PRO A 175 -10.65 3.82 -8.88
N ALA A 176 -11.60 4.46 -8.21
CA ALA A 176 -11.89 4.18 -6.81
C ALA A 176 -12.44 2.75 -6.62
N ALA A 177 -12.22 2.18 -5.43
CA ALA A 177 -12.86 0.95 -5.00
C ALA A 177 -14.24 1.30 -4.40
N ILE A 178 -15.30 1.00 -5.15
CA ILE A 178 -16.69 1.30 -4.77
C ILE A 178 -17.34 0.07 -4.18
N GLY A 179 -18.17 0.26 -3.14
CA GLY A 179 -18.94 -0.82 -2.53
C GLY A 179 -18.44 -1.18 -1.13
N LEU A 180 -17.14 -1.42 -0.96
CA LEU A 180 -16.58 -1.88 0.32
C LEU A 180 -16.86 -0.91 1.48
N GLY A 181 -16.72 0.40 1.26
CA GLY A 181 -17.03 1.39 2.29
C GLY A 181 -18.51 1.38 2.69
N SER A 182 -19.39 1.18 1.71
CA SER A 182 -20.84 1.06 1.95
C SER A 182 -21.20 -0.26 2.65
N ALA A 183 -20.55 -1.36 2.29
CA ALA A 183 -20.68 -2.66 2.96
C ALA A 183 -20.26 -2.59 4.44
N LEU A 184 -19.12 -1.96 4.74
CA LEU A 184 -18.64 -1.75 6.10
C LEU A 184 -19.63 -0.91 6.93
N ARG A 185 -20.16 0.19 6.36
CA ARG A 185 -21.21 1.00 7.02
C ARG A 185 -22.46 0.18 7.36
N LYS A 186 -22.93 -0.65 6.42
CA LYS A 186 -24.10 -1.53 6.65
C LYS A 186 -23.85 -2.53 7.78
N LYS A 187 -22.58 -2.90 8.01
CA LYS A 187 -22.14 -3.79 9.10
C LYS A 187 -21.81 -3.04 10.41
N GLY A 188 -22.16 -1.75 10.51
CA GLY A 188 -22.03 -0.97 11.74
C GLY A 188 -20.67 -0.31 11.96
N PHE A 189 -19.74 -0.38 10.99
CA PHE A 189 -18.45 0.30 11.14
C PHE A 189 -18.59 1.81 10.91
N PRO A 190 -18.00 2.65 11.77
CA PRO A 190 -17.89 4.08 11.51
C PRO A 190 -16.93 4.32 10.34
N VAL A 191 -17.39 5.03 9.31
CA VAL A 191 -16.57 5.38 8.14
C VAL A 191 -16.56 6.89 7.96
N GLY A 192 -15.37 7.49 8.01
CA GLY A 192 -15.13 8.91 7.77
C GLY A 192 -14.40 9.19 6.45
N ARG A 193 -14.13 10.46 6.16
CA ARG A 193 -13.34 10.89 5.00
C ARG A 193 -12.13 11.71 5.45
N LEU A 194 -10.98 11.43 4.83
CA LEU A 194 -9.76 12.23 4.95
C LEU A 194 -9.39 12.77 3.57
N LYS A 195 -8.64 13.88 3.54
CA LYS A 195 -8.14 14.49 2.31
C LYS A 195 -6.64 14.78 2.42
N THR A 196 -5.91 14.46 1.37
CA THR A 196 -4.47 14.70 1.24
C THR A 196 -4.15 15.21 -0.16
N GLY A 197 -3.12 16.06 -0.29
CA GLY A 197 -2.64 16.56 -1.58
C GLY A 197 -1.33 15.91 -2.02
N THR A 198 -1.05 15.97 -3.32
CA THR A 198 0.28 15.70 -3.89
C THR A 198 0.65 16.86 -4.81
N PRO A 199 1.92 17.29 -4.87
CA PRO A 199 2.34 18.33 -5.80
C PRO A 199 2.24 17.83 -7.25
N ALA A 200 2.18 18.76 -8.20
CA ALA A 200 2.29 18.45 -9.62
C ALA A 200 3.63 17.76 -9.95
N ARG A 201 3.68 17.04 -11.08
CA ARG A 201 4.94 16.54 -11.65
C ARG A 201 5.38 17.51 -12.74
N VAL A 202 6.62 17.99 -12.66
CA VAL A 202 7.18 18.98 -13.58
C VAL A 202 8.18 18.31 -14.51
N ARG A 203 8.20 18.72 -15.78
CA ARG A 203 9.15 18.21 -16.78
C ARG A 203 10.56 18.70 -16.43
N ARG A 204 11.50 17.78 -16.23
CA ARG A 204 12.89 18.12 -15.83
C ARG A 204 13.54 19.15 -16.77
N SER A 205 13.36 19.00 -18.08
CA SER A 205 13.99 19.88 -19.07
C SER A 205 13.39 21.29 -19.15
N SER A 206 12.31 21.58 -18.41
CA SER A 206 11.75 22.93 -18.30
C SER A 206 12.23 23.67 -17.07
N LEU A 207 13.23 23.13 -16.35
CA LEU A 207 13.81 23.73 -15.14
C LEU A 207 15.23 24.21 -15.44
N ASP A 208 15.55 25.40 -14.92
CA ASP A 208 16.90 25.97 -14.93
C ASP A 208 17.58 25.63 -13.60
N PHE A 209 18.45 24.62 -13.63
CA PHE A 209 19.14 24.13 -12.43
C PHE A 209 20.33 25.00 -12.02
N ASP A 210 20.83 25.87 -12.90
CA ASP A 210 21.96 26.77 -12.60
C ASP A 210 21.55 27.91 -11.67
N LYS A 211 20.24 28.13 -11.48
CA LYS A 211 19.66 29.14 -10.58
C LYS A 211 19.13 28.58 -9.26
N MET A 212 19.42 27.31 -8.93
CA MET A 212 19.01 26.63 -7.68
C MET A 212 20.18 26.43 -6.74
#